data_AF-A0A2V9S1R0-F1
#
_entry.id   AF-A0A2V9S1R0-F1
#
_cell.length_a   1.000
_cell.length_b   1.000
_cell.length_c   1.000
_cell.angle_alpha   90.00
_cell.angle_beta   90.00
_cell.angle_gamma   90.00
#
_symmetry.space_group_name_H-M   'P 1'
#
loop_
_entity.id
_entity.type
_entity.pdbx_description
1 polymer ?
#
loop_
_entity_poly.entity_id
_entity_poly.type
_entity_poly.pdbx_seq_one_letter_code
_entity_poly.pdbx_strand_id
1 'polypeptide(L)'
;RIDLDPVPGVSWDDVRRVALEVQALLDEVGLRGWPKTSGSRGMHVNVRIEPRWTFAEVRRAAVALSRAVERRAPDLASSKWWKEERHGVFLDYNQNAKDRTTCSAYSVRPLPDARVSAPLHWQEVADCDPADFTLFTIPKRFAEIGDPHAGMNSAPGSLEKLLELAAKDQAAGLGDAPWPPHFRKMEYEAPRVAPSRAKSSAKKPRVKMPLIVIANSPDKTAALAGLERWKNKHAKIAGFLAVEDVLVDSMRGRSSTWTRIRVNLRHVPEELRPQQETPDPDEDPTREWREWHKKRGSKENQ
;
A
#
# COMPACT_ATOMS: atom_id res chain seq x y z
N ARG A 1 -1.15 19.02 -5.78
CA ARG A 1 -0.38 18.03 -6.56
C ARG A 1 -1.34 16.93 -6.97
N ILE A 2 -1.20 16.44 -8.20
CA ILE A 2 -1.98 15.31 -8.70
C ILE A 2 -0.96 14.26 -9.14
N ASP A 3 -1.00 13.08 -8.52
CA ASP A 3 -0.06 11.99 -8.77
C ASP A 3 -0.82 10.81 -9.37
N LEU A 4 -0.44 10.44 -10.59
CA LEU A 4 -1.07 9.39 -11.38
C LEU A 4 -0.20 8.14 -11.31
N ASP A 5 -0.56 7.22 -10.42
CA ASP A 5 0.19 6.00 -10.14
C ASP A 5 -0.52 4.77 -10.74
N PRO A 6 -0.05 4.23 -11.88
CA PRO A 6 -0.65 3.04 -12.47
C PRO A 6 -0.46 1.80 -11.58
N VAL A 7 -1.56 1.05 -11.37
CA VAL A 7 -1.45 -0.29 -10.76
C VAL A 7 -0.66 -1.23 -11.69
N PRO A 8 -0.12 -2.36 -11.18
CA PRO A 8 0.60 -3.31 -12.03
C PRO A 8 -0.23 -3.77 -13.22
N GLY A 9 0.36 -3.74 -14.42
CA GLY A 9 -0.30 -4.16 -15.67
C GLY A 9 -0.98 -3.04 -16.46
N VAL A 10 -1.11 -1.83 -15.91
CA VAL A 10 -1.68 -0.68 -16.62
C VAL A 10 -0.67 -0.08 -17.59
N SER A 11 -1.14 0.26 -18.79
CA SER A 11 -0.30 0.77 -19.87
C SER A 11 0.08 2.25 -19.63
N TRP A 12 1.17 2.69 -20.27
CA TRP A 12 1.49 4.12 -20.28
C TRP A 12 0.43 4.95 -21.02
N ASP A 13 -0.21 4.37 -22.03
CA ASP A 13 -1.31 5.02 -22.75
C ASP A 13 -2.47 5.40 -21.82
N ASP A 14 -2.85 4.50 -20.92
CA ASP A 14 -3.89 4.77 -19.92
C ASP A 14 -3.49 5.91 -18.99
N VAL A 15 -2.21 6.01 -18.60
CA VAL A 15 -1.69 7.13 -17.79
C VAL A 15 -1.83 8.46 -18.54
N ARG A 16 -1.49 8.50 -19.83
CA ARG A 16 -1.64 9.70 -20.67
C ARG A 16 -3.10 10.09 -20.81
N ARG A 17 -4.00 9.13 -21.07
CA ARG A 17 -5.45 9.37 -21.17
C ARG A 17 -6.02 9.93 -19.88
N VAL A 18 -5.66 9.37 -18.73
CA VAL A 18 -6.09 9.91 -17.42
C VAL A 18 -5.50 11.29 -17.15
N ALA A 19 -4.26 11.58 -17.59
CA ALA A 19 -3.68 12.91 -17.47
C ALA A 19 -4.42 13.97 -18.30
N LEU A 20 -4.93 13.61 -19.47
CA LEU A 20 -5.74 14.50 -20.30
C LEU A 20 -7.13 14.75 -19.68
N GLU A 21 -7.74 13.76 -19.02
CA GLU A 21 -8.95 13.97 -18.21
C GLU A 21 -8.71 14.91 -17.03
N VAL A 22 -7.53 14.81 -16.40
CA VAL A 22 -7.10 15.76 -15.37
C VAL A 22 -6.98 17.17 -15.96
N GLN A 23 -6.40 17.34 -17.15
CA GLN A 23 -6.30 18.65 -17.81
C GLN A 23 -7.69 19.26 -18.02
N ALA A 24 -8.61 18.51 -18.64
CA ALA A 24 -9.95 18.98 -18.93
C ALA A 24 -10.70 19.41 -17.65
N LEU A 25 -10.61 18.60 -16.59
CA LEU A 25 -11.21 18.94 -15.30
C LEU A 25 -10.59 20.20 -14.67
N LEU A 26 -9.27 20.35 -14.77
CA LEU A 26 -8.57 21.55 -14.28
C LEU A 26 -9.05 22.81 -15.00
N ASP A 27 -9.21 22.75 -16.32
CA ASP A 27 -9.70 23.88 -17.13
C ASP A 27 -11.13 24.29 -16.70
N GLU A 28 -12.03 23.33 -16.46
CA GLU A 28 -13.40 23.60 -15.99
C GLU A 28 -13.44 24.28 -14.61
N VAL A 29 -12.55 23.85 -13.70
CA VAL A 29 -12.44 24.47 -12.37
C VAL A 29 -11.55 25.71 -12.36
N GLY A 30 -11.07 26.17 -13.53
CA GLY A 30 -10.26 27.39 -13.65
C GLY A 30 -8.88 27.28 -13.00
N LEU A 31 -8.33 26.07 -12.93
CA LEU A 31 -6.98 25.81 -12.43
C LEU A 31 -6.05 25.47 -13.58
N ARG A 32 -4.80 25.93 -13.52
CA ARG A 32 -3.78 25.58 -14.52
C ARG A 32 -2.87 24.46 -14.01
N GLY A 33 -2.86 23.35 -14.74
CA GLY A 33 -1.95 22.23 -14.48
C GLY A 33 -0.62 22.35 -15.24
N TRP A 34 0.42 21.75 -14.67
CA TRP A 34 1.79 21.73 -15.17
C TRP A 34 2.31 20.29 -15.13
N PRO A 35 2.20 19.53 -16.25
CA PRO A 35 2.46 18.11 -16.27
C PRO A 35 3.96 17.82 -16.32
N LYS A 36 4.37 16.71 -15.69
CA LYS A 36 5.70 16.14 -15.80
C LYS A 36 5.64 14.62 -15.74
N THR A 37 6.50 13.93 -16.47
CA THR A 37 6.71 12.50 -16.21
C THR A 37 7.22 12.33 -14.77
N SER A 38 6.89 11.20 -14.13
CA SER A 38 7.48 10.90 -12.82
C SER A 38 8.96 10.52 -12.92
N GLY A 39 9.42 10.12 -14.11
CA GLY A 39 10.67 9.41 -14.35
C GLY A 39 10.62 7.93 -13.89
N SER A 40 9.42 7.40 -13.62
CA SER A 40 9.18 5.98 -13.32
C SER A 40 7.97 5.50 -14.15
N ARG A 41 6.90 5.01 -13.52
CA ARG A 41 5.72 4.46 -14.22
C ARG A 41 4.59 5.46 -14.43
N GLY A 42 4.54 6.51 -13.61
CA GLY A 42 3.40 7.45 -13.54
C GLY A 42 3.69 8.85 -14.07
N MET A 43 2.72 9.74 -13.88
CA MET A 43 2.79 11.16 -14.26
C MET A 43 2.37 12.04 -13.09
N HIS A 44 3.02 13.20 -12.92
CA HIS A 44 2.60 14.18 -11.92
C HIS A 44 2.09 15.44 -12.63
N VAL A 45 1.03 16.03 -12.09
CA VAL A 45 0.56 17.36 -12.49
C VAL A 45 0.64 18.29 -11.28
N ASN A 46 1.45 19.33 -11.42
CA ASN A 46 1.53 20.41 -10.44
C ASN A 46 0.46 21.46 -10.74
N VAL A 47 -0.12 22.04 -9.71
CA VAL A 47 -1.07 23.15 -9.81
C VAL A 47 -0.59 24.21 -8.83
N ARG A 48 -0.32 25.43 -9.32
CA ARG A 48 -0.01 26.55 -8.45
C ARG A 48 -1.32 27.08 -7.86
N ILE A 49 -1.34 27.25 -6.55
CA ILE A 49 -2.49 27.75 -5.81
C ILE A 49 -2.10 28.99 -5.01
N GLU A 50 -3.08 29.82 -4.69
CA GLU A 50 -2.91 30.88 -3.68
C GLU A 50 -2.56 30.25 -2.31
N PRO A 51 -1.65 30.86 -1.53
CA PRO A 51 -1.16 30.27 -0.28
C PRO A 51 -2.09 30.56 0.91
N ARG A 52 -3.40 30.30 0.78
CA ARG A 52 -4.40 30.56 1.83
C ARG A 52 -5.13 29.33 2.38
N TRP A 53 -4.80 28.14 1.88
CA TRP A 53 -5.40 26.87 2.34
C TRP A 53 -4.42 26.03 3.16
N THR A 54 -4.97 25.33 4.14
CA THR A 54 -4.27 24.34 4.95
C THR A 54 -4.01 23.04 4.18
N PHE A 55 -3.09 22.20 4.67
CA PHE A 55 -2.86 20.86 4.11
C PHE A 55 -4.15 20.01 4.06
N ALA A 56 -5.04 20.15 5.05
CA ALA A 56 -6.30 19.43 5.09
C ALA A 56 -7.23 19.85 3.94
N GLU A 57 -7.36 21.16 3.70
CA GLU A 57 -8.16 21.70 2.59
C GLU A 57 -7.58 21.35 1.22
N VAL A 58 -6.26 21.46 1.06
CA VAL A 58 -5.58 21.07 -0.19
C VAL A 58 -5.79 19.59 -0.49
N ARG A 59 -5.65 18.71 0.51
CA ARG A 59 -5.92 17.28 0.33
C ARG A 59 -7.40 17.01 0.05
N ARG A 60 -8.32 17.70 0.72
CA ARG A 60 -9.76 17.58 0.48
C ARG A 60 -10.12 17.95 -0.96
N ALA A 61 -9.54 19.03 -1.49
CA ALA A 61 -9.67 19.41 -2.89
C ALA A 61 -9.10 18.34 -3.84
N ALA A 62 -7.95 17.75 -3.49
CA ALA A 62 -7.36 16.65 -4.26
C ALA A 62 -8.24 15.38 -4.27
N VAL A 63 -8.88 15.03 -3.15
CA VAL A 63 -9.84 13.91 -3.08
C VAL A 63 -11.02 14.14 -4.01
N ALA A 64 -11.61 15.35 -3.99
CA ALA A 64 -12.72 15.71 -4.86
C ALA A 64 -12.33 15.66 -6.35
N LEU A 65 -11.13 16.14 -6.68
CA LEU A 65 -10.56 16.01 -8.02
C LEU A 65 -10.41 14.54 -8.42
N SER A 66 -9.82 13.70 -7.56
CA SER A 66 -9.65 12.27 -7.83
C SER A 66 -10.97 11.55 -8.13
N ARG A 67 -12.01 11.85 -7.35
CA ARG A 67 -13.36 11.29 -7.55
C ARG A 67 -14.01 11.79 -8.84
N ALA A 68 -13.83 13.07 -9.18
CA ALA A 68 -14.35 13.61 -10.44
C ALA A 68 -13.69 12.97 -11.66
N VAL A 69 -12.38 12.74 -11.62
CA VAL A 69 -11.65 12.03 -12.70
C VAL A 69 -12.10 10.58 -12.78
N GLU A 70 -12.22 9.87 -11.66
CA GLU A 70 -12.76 8.49 -11.63
C GLU A 70 -14.18 8.42 -12.22
N ARG A 71 -15.05 9.42 -11.96
CA ARG A 71 -16.39 9.46 -12.58
C ARG A 71 -16.37 9.67 -14.09
N ARG A 72 -15.36 10.36 -14.64
CA ARG A 72 -15.21 10.60 -16.09
C ARG A 72 -14.62 9.40 -16.82
N ALA A 73 -13.68 8.73 -16.18
CA ALA A 73 -12.96 7.60 -16.75
C ALA A 73 -12.98 6.39 -15.79
N PRO A 74 -14.16 5.81 -15.49
CA PRO A 74 -14.32 4.79 -14.46
C PRO A 74 -13.61 3.47 -14.77
N ASP A 75 -13.26 3.20 -16.02
CA ASP A 75 -12.50 2.01 -16.39
C ASP A 75 -10.98 2.23 -16.31
N LEU A 76 -10.53 3.48 -16.36
CA LEU A 76 -9.11 3.86 -16.46
C LEU A 76 -8.54 4.46 -15.17
N ALA A 77 -9.37 5.09 -14.34
CA ALA A 77 -8.93 5.83 -13.16
C ALA A 77 -9.58 5.29 -11.90
N SER A 78 -8.86 5.34 -10.78
CA SER A 78 -9.36 4.94 -9.47
C SER A 78 -9.04 5.96 -8.40
N SER A 79 -10.04 6.26 -7.55
CA SER A 79 -9.86 7.08 -6.34
C SER A 79 -9.90 6.24 -5.06
N LYS A 80 -9.88 4.89 -5.18
CA LYS A 80 -10.01 3.98 -4.04
C LYS A 80 -8.75 3.95 -3.18
N TRP A 81 -8.93 4.16 -1.88
CA TRP A 81 -7.82 4.17 -0.92
C TRP A 81 -7.13 2.81 -0.85
N TRP A 82 -7.91 1.73 -0.79
CA TRP A 82 -7.40 0.39 -0.53
C TRP A 82 -6.80 -0.23 -1.78
N LYS A 83 -5.55 -0.71 -1.68
CA LYS A 83 -4.87 -1.35 -2.82
C LYS A 83 -5.68 -2.50 -3.44
N GLU A 84 -6.46 -3.22 -2.63
CA GLU A 84 -7.33 -4.32 -3.09
C GLU A 84 -8.53 -3.87 -3.93
N GLU A 85 -8.88 -2.58 -3.88
CA GLU A 85 -10.00 -1.99 -4.64
C GLU A 85 -9.53 -1.14 -5.82
N ARG A 86 -8.22 -0.91 -5.96
CA ARG A 86 -7.67 -0.08 -7.04
C ARG A 86 -7.65 -0.86 -8.34
N HIS A 87 -7.96 -0.17 -9.42
CA HIS A 87 -7.76 -0.59 -10.80
C HIS A 87 -7.22 0.62 -11.60
N GLY A 88 -6.72 0.37 -12.80
CA GLY A 88 -6.25 1.45 -13.67
C GLY A 88 -5.20 2.36 -13.01
N VAL A 89 -5.31 3.65 -13.28
CA VAL A 89 -4.44 4.70 -12.77
C VAL A 89 -5.02 5.22 -11.46
N PHE A 90 -4.30 5.00 -10.36
CA PHE A 90 -4.69 5.51 -9.05
C PHE A 90 -4.28 6.99 -8.92
N LEU A 91 -5.23 7.85 -8.59
CA LEU A 91 -4.94 9.25 -8.27
C LEU A 91 -4.60 9.40 -6.79
N ASP A 92 -3.30 9.40 -6.46
CA ASP A 92 -2.81 9.42 -5.06
C ASP A 92 -2.95 10.80 -4.42
N TYR A 93 -4.18 11.13 -4.02
CA TYR A 93 -4.52 12.37 -3.31
C TYR A 93 -3.75 12.53 -1.99
N ASN A 94 -3.27 11.44 -1.38
CA ASN A 94 -2.51 11.48 -0.14
C ASN A 94 -1.09 12.04 -0.31
N GLN A 95 -0.60 12.26 -1.54
CA GLN A 95 0.62 13.04 -1.79
C GLN A 95 0.52 14.52 -1.39
N ASN A 96 -0.71 14.99 -1.10
CA ASN A 96 -0.96 16.33 -0.57
C ASN A 96 -1.03 16.38 0.96
N ALA A 97 -0.84 15.25 1.64
CA ALA A 97 -0.62 15.27 3.09
C ALA A 97 0.77 15.87 3.41
N LYS A 98 0.95 16.31 4.66
CA LYS A 98 2.25 16.80 5.15
C LYS A 98 3.31 15.69 5.05
N ASP A 99 4.57 16.05 4.81
CA ASP A 99 5.72 15.13 4.88
C ASP A 99 5.64 13.93 3.92
N ARG A 100 5.15 14.20 2.70
CA ARG A 100 5.11 13.22 1.60
C ARG A 100 6.24 13.46 0.63
N THR A 101 6.94 12.39 0.27
CA THR A 101 8.03 12.42 -0.69
C THR A 101 7.51 12.72 -2.09
N THR A 102 8.22 13.57 -2.83
CA THR A 102 7.92 13.84 -4.25
C THR A 102 9.22 14.14 -4.97
N CYS A 103 9.39 13.60 -6.18
CA CYS A 103 10.52 13.95 -7.03
C CYS A 103 10.32 15.37 -7.58
N SER A 104 11.36 16.21 -7.49
CA SER A 104 11.34 17.55 -8.09
C SER A 104 11.33 17.45 -9.62
N ALA A 105 10.86 18.51 -10.28
CA ALA A 105 11.12 18.68 -11.71
C ALA A 105 12.63 18.58 -11.97
N TYR A 106 13.01 17.95 -13.08
CA TYR A 106 14.39 17.72 -13.52
C TYR A 106 15.23 16.78 -12.62
N SER A 107 14.68 16.20 -11.55
CA SER A 107 15.42 15.20 -10.76
C SER A 107 15.58 13.88 -11.53
N VAL A 108 16.79 13.35 -11.49
CA VAL A 108 17.11 11.99 -11.97
C VAL A 108 16.53 10.96 -11.02
N ARG A 109 16.01 9.87 -11.57
CA ARG A 109 15.48 8.73 -10.83
C ARG A 109 16.52 7.62 -10.78
N PRO A 110 16.58 6.85 -9.67
CA PRO A 110 17.55 5.76 -9.50
C PRO A 110 17.12 4.52 -10.29
N LEU A 111 17.04 4.65 -11.61
CA LEU A 111 16.74 3.59 -12.56
C LEU A 111 17.97 3.36 -13.47
N PRO A 112 18.17 2.16 -14.04
CA PRO A 112 19.32 1.87 -14.89
C PRO A 112 19.47 2.82 -16.09
N ASP A 113 18.36 3.35 -16.59
CA ASP A 113 18.28 4.28 -17.71
C ASP A 113 18.44 5.77 -17.31
N ALA A 114 18.64 6.06 -16.03
CA ALA A 114 18.77 7.41 -15.47
C ALA A 114 17.65 8.37 -15.93
N ARG A 115 16.42 7.85 -16.03
CA ARG A 115 15.25 8.67 -16.38
C ARG A 115 15.04 9.85 -15.44
N VAL A 116 14.50 10.92 -15.98
CA VAL A 116 14.27 12.20 -15.30
C VAL A 116 12.78 12.42 -15.10
N SER A 117 12.42 13.03 -13.97
CA SER A 117 11.09 13.61 -13.78
C SER A 117 10.93 14.86 -14.65
N ALA A 118 10.59 14.69 -15.92
CA ALA A 118 10.71 15.72 -16.94
C ALA A 118 9.44 16.56 -17.10
N PRO A 119 9.52 17.90 -16.94
CA PRO A 119 8.45 18.83 -17.31
C PRO A 119 8.07 18.73 -18.78
N LEU A 120 6.77 18.84 -19.05
CA LEU A 120 6.17 18.75 -20.38
C LEU A 120 5.24 19.94 -20.62
N HIS A 121 5.08 20.31 -21.90
CA HIS A 121 3.90 21.03 -22.36
C HIS A 121 2.72 20.07 -22.48
N TRP A 122 1.49 20.56 -22.31
CA TRP A 122 0.29 19.73 -22.42
C TRP A 122 0.13 19.06 -23.79
N GLN A 123 0.54 19.73 -24.87
CA GLN A 123 0.48 19.18 -26.23
C GLN A 123 1.36 17.93 -26.41
N GLU A 124 2.36 17.73 -25.54
CA GLU A 124 3.25 16.57 -25.61
C GLU A 124 2.70 15.36 -24.84
N VAL A 125 1.73 15.57 -23.95
CA VAL A 125 1.26 14.52 -23.02
C VAL A 125 0.68 13.32 -23.76
N ALA A 126 -0.02 13.54 -24.88
CA ALA A 126 -0.64 12.47 -25.66
C ALA A 126 0.37 11.50 -26.28
N ASP A 127 1.58 11.97 -26.61
CA ASP A 127 2.54 11.22 -27.44
C ASP A 127 3.88 10.95 -26.73
N CYS A 128 4.12 11.55 -25.57
CA CYS A 128 5.40 11.39 -24.88
C CYS A 128 5.70 9.94 -24.43
N ASP A 129 6.98 9.55 -24.48
CA ASP A 129 7.50 8.34 -23.83
C ASP A 129 8.47 8.74 -22.69
N PRO A 130 8.25 8.27 -21.44
CA PRO A 130 9.18 8.49 -20.33
C PRO A 130 10.63 8.08 -20.63
N ALA A 131 10.85 7.09 -21.49
CA ALA A 131 12.17 6.61 -21.89
C ALA A 131 13.00 7.66 -22.64
N ASP A 132 12.34 8.63 -23.29
CA ASP A 132 13.01 9.71 -24.03
C ASP A 132 13.61 10.77 -23.11
N PHE A 133 13.25 10.76 -21.82
CA PHE A 133 13.64 11.77 -20.85
C PHE A 133 14.65 11.22 -19.84
N THR A 134 15.93 11.33 -20.17
CA THR A 134 17.04 10.84 -19.34
C THR A 134 18.00 11.96 -18.98
N LEU A 135 18.91 11.69 -18.05
CA LEU A 135 20.03 12.58 -17.73
C LEU A 135 20.79 13.05 -18.99
N PHE A 136 20.85 12.21 -20.03
CA PHE A 136 21.61 12.48 -21.25
C PHE A 136 20.82 13.30 -22.28
N THR A 137 19.48 13.20 -22.31
CA THR A 137 18.64 13.86 -23.32
C THR A 137 18.07 15.19 -22.85
N ILE A 138 17.81 15.35 -21.55
CA ILE A 138 17.18 16.54 -20.97
C ILE A 138 17.97 17.84 -21.18
N PRO A 139 19.32 17.89 -21.06
CA PRO A 139 20.07 19.13 -21.27
C PRO A 139 19.90 19.71 -22.68
N LYS A 140 19.94 18.86 -23.71
CA LYS A 140 19.72 19.28 -25.10
C LYS A 140 18.31 19.81 -25.30
N ARG A 141 17.30 19.06 -24.82
CA ARG A 141 15.89 19.46 -24.88
C ARG A 141 15.66 20.81 -24.21
N PHE A 142 16.20 21.03 -23.02
CA PHE A 142 16.06 22.30 -22.30
C PHE A 142 16.67 23.47 -23.07
N ALA A 143 17.82 23.28 -23.72
CA ALA A 143 18.43 24.30 -24.57
C ALA A 143 17.56 24.64 -25.80
N GLU A 144 16.82 23.67 -26.34
CA GLU A 144 15.96 23.83 -27.53
C GLU A 144 14.62 24.51 -27.22
N ILE A 145 13.94 24.12 -26.13
CA ILE A 145 12.55 24.55 -25.86
C ILE A 145 12.40 25.39 -24.59
N GLY A 146 13.44 25.51 -23.76
CA GLY A 146 13.38 26.15 -22.45
C GLY A 146 12.66 25.30 -21.40
N ASP A 147 12.14 25.94 -20.35
CA ASP A 147 11.38 25.29 -19.28
C ASP A 147 9.87 25.31 -19.58
N PRO A 148 9.22 24.15 -19.83
CA PRO A 148 7.77 24.07 -20.01
C PRO A 148 6.97 24.60 -18.82
N HIS A 149 7.59 24.68 -17.63
CA HIS A 149 6.96 25.13 -16.39
C HIS A 149 7.26 26.60 -16.03
N ALA A 150 7.94 27.36 -16.90
CA ALA A 150 8.38 28.74 -16.62
C ALA A 150 7.24 29.67 -16.13
N GLY A 151 6.03 29.51 -16.66
CA GLY A 151 4.86 30.33 -16.30
C GLY A 151 4.15 29.94 -15.00
N MET A 152 4.60 28.89 -14.29
CA MET A 152 3.86 28.32 -13.14
C MET A 152 3.58 29.34 -12.03
N ASN A 153 4.55 30.19 -11.72
CA ASN A 153 4.41 31.14 -10.61
C ASN A 153 3.51 32.34 -10.95
N SER A 154 3.24 32.58 -12.23
CA SER A 154 2.36 33.66 -12.70
C SER A 154 0.89 33.23 -12.79
N ALA A 155 0.56 31.97 -12.48
CA ALA A 155 -0.78 31.43 -12.60
C ALA A 155 -1.27 30.74 -11.30
N PRO A 156 -1.28 31.42 -10.13
CA PRO A 156 -1.95 30.90 -8.94
C PRO A 156 -3.46 30.82 -9.15
N GLY A 157 -4.04 29.65 -8.88
CA GLY A 157 -5.48 29.43 -8.97
C GLY A 157 -6.15 29.25 -7.60
N SER A 158 -7.48 29.42 -7.60
CA SER A 158 -8.31 29.22 -6.41
C SER A 158 -8.79 27.77 -6.27
N LEU A 159 -8.71 27.21 -5.06
CA LEU A 159 -9.25 25.88 -4.75
C LEU A 159 -10.75 25.88 -4.44
N GLU A 160 -11.41 27.04 -4.42
CA GLU A 160 -12.81 27.19 -4.01
C GLU A 160 -13.76 26.23 -4.77
N LYS A 161 -13.67 26.16 -6.10
CA LYS A 161 -14.52 25.25 -6.90
C LYS A 161 -14.30 23.76 -6.57
N LEU A 162 -13.06 23.35 -6.28
CA LEU A 162 -12.78 21.97 -5.85
C LEU A 162 -13.27 21.71 -4.43
N LEU A 163 -13.23 22.71 -3.55
CA LEU A 163 -13.77 22.61 -2.20
C LEU A 163 -15.31 22.60 -2.18
N GLU A 164 -15.96 23.33 -3.09
CA GLU A 164 -17.41 23.23 -3.34
C GLU A 164 -17.78 21.83 -3.84
N LEU A 165 -17.00 21.27 -4.77
CA LEU A 165 -17.17 19.90 -5.21
C LEU A 165 -17.00 18.91 -4.06
N ALA A 166 -16.01 19.11 -3.19
CA ALA A 166 -15.81 18.29 -2.00
C ALA A 166 -17.00 18.39 -1.03
N ALA A 167 -17.60 19.58 -0.88
CA ALA A 167 -18.80 19.78 -0.08
C ALA A 167 -20.02 19.05 -0.68
N LYS A 168 -20.17 19.06 -2.00
CA LYS A 168 -21.20 18.29 -2.71
C LYS A 168 -21.03 16.78 -2.52
N ASP A 169 -19.81 16.27 -2.68
CA ASP A 169 -19.48 14.86 -2.42
C ASP A 169 -19.85 14.49 -0.97
N GLN A 170 -19.49 15.32 0.01
CA GLN A 170 -19.82 15.10 1.41
C GLN A 170 -21.33 15.10 1.66
N ALA A 171 -22.09 16.04 1.08
CA ALA A 171 -23.54 16.10 1.17
C ALA A 171 -24.22 14.86 0.54
N ALA A 172 -23.58 14.26 -0.48
CA ALA A 172 -24.00 13.00 -1.10
C ALA A 172 -23.54 11.74 -0.33
N GLY A 173 -22.97 11.90 0.88
CA GLY A 173 -22.51 10.79 1.72
C GLY A 173 -21.09 10.29 1.43
N LEU A 174 -20.37 10.93 0.50
CA LEU A 174 -18.97 10.65 0.21
C LEU A 174 -18.08 11.56 1.06
N GLY A 175 -17.94 11.21 2.35
CA GLY A 175 -17.06 11.91 3.31
C GLY A 175 -15.57 11.92 2.94
N ASP A 176 -14.70 12.35 3.86
CA ASP A 176 -13.27 12.39 3.59
C ASP A 176 -12.70 10.97 3.40
N ALA A 177 -11.76 10.84 2.48
CA ALA A 177 -11.06 9.58 2.24
C ALA A 177 -10.10 9.27 3.41
N PRO A 178 -9.77 7.99 3.67
CA PRO A 178 -8.89 7.64 4.78
C PRO A 178 -7.51 8.31 4.66
N TRP A 179 -7.03 8.85 5.78
CA TRP A 179 -5.67 9.34 5.92
C TRP A 179 -4.70 8.21 6.24
N PRO A 180 -3.39 8.37 5.96
CA PRO A 180 -2.40 7.42 6.40
C PRO A 180 -2.43 7.25 7.94
N PRO A 181 -2.18 6.04 8.48
CA PRO A 181 -2.47 5.71 9.88
C PRO A 181 -1.80 6.62 10.93
N HIS A 182 -0.66 7.22 10.60
CA HIS A 182 0.11 8.08 11.51
C HIS A 182 -0.42 9.52 11.62
N PHE A 183 -1.37 9.94 10.78
CA PHE A 183 -2.02 11.24 10.91
C PHE A 183 -3.14 11.23 11.95
N ARG A 184 -3.44 12.37 12.57
CA ARG A 184 -4.63 12.53 13.42
C ARG A 184 -5.89 12.21 12.60
N LYS A 185 -6.89 11.58 13.23
CA LYS A 185 -8.18 11.29 12.59
C LYS A 185 -8.96 12.58 12.35
N MET A 186 -9.43 12.77 11.12
CA MET A 186 -10.19 13.96 10.73
C MET A 186 -11.69 13.76 10.92
N GLU A 187 -12.43 14.87 11.03
CA GLU A 187 -13.89 14.86 11.04
C GLU A 187 -14.41 14.33 9.69
N TYR A 188 -15.43 13.47 9.71
CA TYR A 188 -15.98 12.80 8.53
C TYR A 188 -15.00 11.89 7.75
N GLU A 189 -13.88 11.51 8.35
CA GLU A 189 -12.93 10.57 7.75
C GLU A 189 -13.50 9.14 7.73
N ALA A 190 -13.49 8.52 6.55
CA ALA A 190 -13.85 7.12 6.37
C ALA A 190 -12.95 6.17 7.21
N PRO A 191 -13.41 4.95 7.52
CA PRO A 191 -12.62 3.99 8.29
C PRO A 191 -11.25 3.69 7.64
N ARG A 192 -10.19 3.74 8.46
CA ARG A 192 -8.81 3.35 8.08
C ARG A 192 -8.57 1.84 8.14
N VAL A 193 -9.60 1.02 8.18
CA VAL A 193 -9.47 -0.44 8.15
C VAL A 193 -9.86 -0.91 6.75
N ALA A 194 -9.04 -1.78 6.16
CA ALA A 194 -9.33 -2.35 4.85
C ALA A 194 -10.68 -3.09 4.87
N PRO A 195 -11.48 -3.04 3.79
CA PRO A 195 -12.76 -3.74 3.68
C PRO A 195 -12.64 -5.23 4.03
N SER A 196 -11.59 -5.89 3.53
CA SER A 196 -11.28 -7.29 3.85
C SER A 196 -11.03 -7.58 5.34
N ARG A 197 -10.76 -6.56 6.16
CA ARG A 197 -10.49 -6.64 7.60
C ARG A 197 -11.55 -5.95 8.46
N ALA A 198 -12.51 -5.24 7.85
CA ALA A 198 -13.60 -4.59 8.56
C ALA A 198 -14.48 -5.68 9.21
N LYS A 199 -14.84 -5.48 10.48
CA LYS A 199 -15.63 -6.46 11.28
C LYS A 199 -17.02 -6.77 10.70
N SER A 200 -17.45 -6.08 9.63
CA SER A 200 -18.75 -6.24 8.96
C SER A 200 -18.75 -7.23 7.79
N SER A 201 -17.58 -7.66 7.26
CA SER A 201 -17.58 -8.77 6.31
C SER A 201 -17.76 -10.06 7.10
N ALA A 202 -18.84 -10.80 6.80
CA ALA A 202 -19.12 -12.10 7.41
C ALA A 202 -17.84 -12.96 7.34
N LYS A 203 -17.17 -13.13 8.48
CA LYS A 203 -15.97 -13.96 8.54
C LYS A 203 -16.38 -15.34 8.06
N LYS A 204 -15.84 -15.80 6.93
CA LYS A 204 -15.85 -17.24 6.63
C LYS A 204 -15.34 -17.94 7.90
N PRO A 205 -16.10 -18.90 8.47
CA PRO A 205 -15.67 -19.55 9.69
C PRO A 205 -14.27 -20.11 9.43
N ARG A 206 -13.29 -19.63 10.20
CA ARG A 206 -11.94 -20.19 10.15
C ARG A 206 -12.09 -21.65 10.57
N VAL A 207 -11.86 -22.56 9.62
CA VAL A 207 -11.76 -23.99 9.93
C VAL A 207 -10.60 -24.13 10.91
N LYS A 208 -10.91 -24.52 12.15
CA LYS A 208 -9.91 -24.68 13.21
C LYS A 208 -9.07 -25.90 12.84
N MET A 209 -7.89 -25.67 12.25
CA MET A 209 -7.00 -26.76 11.87
C MET A 209 -6.54 -27.51 13.14
N PRO A 210 -6.57 -28.85 13.14
CA PRO A 210 -6.14 -29.66 14.30
C PRO A 210 -4.61 -29.70 14.36
N LEU A 211 -4.02 -28.60 14.81
CA LEU A 211 -2.57 -28.39 14.80
C LEU A 211 -1.98 -28.57 16.20
N ILE A 212 -0.90 -29.35 16.30
CA ILE A 212 -0.14 -29.55 17.53
C ILE A 212 1.33 -29.17 17.34
N VAL A 213 1.98 -28.69 18.40
CA VAL A 213 3.41 -28.41 18.46
C VAL A 213 4.14 -29.67 18.90
N ILE A 214 5.14 -30.10 18.12
CA ILE A 214 5.89 -31.33 18.40
C ILE A 214 7.22 -31.03 19.07
N ALA A 215 7.93 -30.03 18.56
CA ALA A 215 9.26 -29.67 19.04
C ALA A 215 9.51 -28.18 18.87
N ASN A 216 10.31 -27.62 19.76
CA ASN A 216 10.87 -26.30 19.60
C ASN A 216 12.31 -26.26 20.11
N SER A 217 13.22 -25.71 19.29
CA SER A 217 14.63 -25.58 19.67
C SER A 217 15.33 -24.47 18.90
N PRO A 218 16.30 -23.76 19.49
CA PRO A 218 17.25 -22.93 18.76
C PRO A 218 18.01 -23.71 17.68
N ASP A 219 18.27 -25.02 17.91
CA ASP A 219 18.88 -25.89 16.92
C ASP A 219 17.82 -26.61 16.07
N LYS A 220 17.86 -26.35 14.76
CA LYS A 220 16.98 -26.98 13.78
C LYS A 220 17.12 -28.50 13.77
N THR A 221 18.34 -29.01 13.98
CA THR A 221 18.63 -30.45 13.97
C THR A 221 17.98 -31.14 15.16
N ALA A 222 18.14 -30.55 16.36
CA ALA A 222 17.47 -31.03 17.57
C ALA A 222 15.94 -31.01 17.44
N ALA A 223 15.36 -29.95 16.87
CA ALA A 223 13.93 -29.87 16.61
C ALA A 223 13.45 -31.00 15.67
N LEU A 224 14.17 -31.24 14.56
CA LEU A 224 13.84 -32.32 13.60
C LEU A 224 13.99 -33.71 14.23
N ALA A 225 14.99 -33.92 15.08
CA ALA A 225 15.12 -35.17 15.83
C ALA A 225 13.91 -35.39 16.77
N GLY A 226 13.37 -34.30 17.33
CA GLY A 226 12.11 -34.32 18.11
C GLY A 226 10.91 -34.81 17.31
N LEU A 227 10.79 -34.36 16.05
CA LEU A 227 9.75 -34.86 15.14
C LEU A 227 9.86 -36.37 14.90
N GLU A 228 11.08 -36.87 14.68
CA GLU A 228 11.28 -38.31 14.43
C GLU A 228 10.97 -39.14 15.69
N ARG A 229 11.33 -38.67 16.89
CA ARG A 229 10.91 -39.31 18.15
C ARG A 229 9.39 -39.37 18.27
N TRP A 230 8.72 -38.27 17.95
CA TRP A 230 7.26 -38.20 17.99
C TRP A 230 6.61 -39.13 16.96
N LYS A 231 7.12 -39.19 15.72
CA LYS A 231 6.64 -40.14 14.69
C LYS A 231 6.80 -41.58 15.14
N ASN A 232 7.92 -41.93 15.78
CA ASN A 232 8.14 -43.28 16.31
C ASN A 232 7.16 -43.62 17.44
N LYS A 233 6.94 -42.69 18.37
CA LYS A 233 5.96 -42.84 19.46
C LYS A 233 4.53 -42.98 18.93
N HIS A 234 4.20 -42.24 17.87
CA HIS A 234 2.88 -42.18 17.26
C HIS A 234 2.86 -42.81 15.86
N ALA A 235 3.50 -43.98 15.68
CA ALA A 235 3.69 -44.60 14.37
C ALA A 235 2.40 -44.77 13.56
N LYS A 236 1.29 -45.14 14.23
CA LYS A 236 -0.04 -45.25 13.59
C LYS A 236 -0.53 -43.92 13.04
N ILE A 237 -0.30 -42.81 13.75
CA ILE A 237 -0.71 -41.46 13.35
C ILE A 237 0.23 -40.93 12.25
N ALA A 238 1.53 -41.21 12.37
CA ALA A 238 2.54 -40.80 11.39
C ALA A 238 2.23 -41.35 9.98
N GLY A 239 1.63 -42.55 9.89
CA GLY A 239 1.19 -43.13 8.62
C GLY A 239 0.09 -42.36 7.88
N PHE A 240 -0.63 -41.46 8.56
CA PHE A 240 -1.65 -40.61 7.94
C PHE A 240 -1.11 -39.24 7.49
N LEU A 241 0.12 -38.88 7.88
CA LEU A 241 0.65 -37.55 7.62
C LEU A 241 1.23 -37.44 6.21
N ALA A 242 0.81 -36.42 5.48
CA ALA A 242 1.49 -35.98 4.27
C ALA A 242 2.70 -35.12 4.62
N VAL A 243 3.64 -34.96 3.69
CA VAL A 243 4.83 -34.09 3.86
C VAL A 243 4.43 -32.66 4.24
N GLU A 244 3.37 -32.16 3.61
CA GLU A 244 2.77 -30.84 3.85
C GLU A 244 2.09 -30.66 5.21
N ASP A 245 1.84 -31.75 5.95
CA ASP A 245 1.31 -31.67 7.31
C ASP A 245 2.38 -31.36 8.35
N VAL A 246 3.65 -31.51 7.99
CA VAL A 246 4.80 -31.20 8.84
C VAL A 246 5.23 -29.76 8.55
N LEU A 247 4.95 -28.87 9.49
CA LEU A 247 5.31 -27.46 9.41
C LEU A 247 6.60 -27.22 10.19
N VAL A 248 7.67 -26.87 9.46
CA VAL A 248 8.96 -26.45 10.05
C VAL A 248 9.03 -24.93 10.00
N ASP A 249 8.60 -24.27 11.08
CA ASP A 249 8.59 -22.81 11.15
C ASP A 249 9.95 -22.28 11.61
N SER A 250 10.47 -21.26 10.90
CA SER A 250 11.53 -20.40 11.45
C SER A 250 10.89 -19.27 12.25
N MET A 251 11.18 -19.24 13.55
CA MET A 251 10.64 -18.28 14.51
C MET A 251 11.69 -17.23 14.86
N ARG A 252 11.25 -16.00 15.06
CA ARG A 252 12.12 -14.90 15.50
C ARG A 252 12.17 -14.86 17.03
N GLY A 253 13.36 -15.06 17.59
CA GLY A 253 13.65 -14.78 19.00
C GLY A 253 14.11 -13.34 19.23
N ARG A 254 14.60 -13.06 20.44
CA ARG A 254 15.07 -11.71 20.83
C ARG A 254 16.33 -11.27 20.07
N SER A 255 17.26 -12.20 19.84
CA SER A 255 18.56 -11.97 19.20
C SER A 255 18.92 -13.01 18.13
N SER A 256 18.21 -14.13 18.05
CA SER A 256 18.46 -15.22 17.11
C SER A 256 17.15 -15.85 16.61
N THR A 257 17.24 -16.62 15.52
CA THR A 257 16.12 -17.47 15.05
C THR A 257 16.12 -18.80 15.79
N TRP A 258 14.94 -19.38 15.97
CA TRP A 258 14.76 -20.74 16.48
C TRP A 258 13.73 -21.49 15.65
N THR A 259 13.71 -22.81 15.74
CA THR A 259 12.84 -23.68 14.93
C THR A 259 11.69 -24.21 15.77
N ARG A 260 10.47 -24.14 15.23
CA ARG A 260 9.29 -24.80 15.80
C ARG A 260 8.73 -25.79 14.80
N ILE A 261 8.54 -27.03 15.21
CA ILE A 261 7.86 -28.05 14.42
C ILE A 261 6.43 -28.20 14.89
N ARG A 262 5.49 -28.12 13.95
CA ARG A 262 4.07 -28.40 14.17
C ARG A 262 3.60 -29.46 13.21
N VAL A 263 2.61 -30.24 13.63
CA VAL A 263 1.95 -31.26 12.80
C VAL A 263 0.48 -30.92 12.68
N ASN A 264 0.00 -30.88 11.44
CA ASN A 264 -1.41 -30.70 11.10
C ASN A 264 -2.10 -32.05 10.96
N LEU A 265 -3.02 -32.36 11.86
CA LEU A 265 -3.69 -33.66 11.92
C LEU A 265 -4.91 -33.75 10.98
N ARG A 266 -4.97 -32.94 9.91
CA ARG A 266 -6.14 -32.87 9.00
C ARG A 266 -6.45 -34.20 8.31
N HIS A 267 -5.43 -35.02 8.05
CA HIS A 267 -5.56 -36.34 7.43
C HIS A 267 -5.69 -37.48 8.45
N VAL A 268 -5.60 -37.16 9.75
CA VAL A 268 -5.74 -38.13 10.84
C VAL A 268 -7.22 -38.19 11.25
N PRO A 269 -7.84 -39.40 11.31
CA PRO A 269 -9.19 -39.57 11.84
C PRO A 269 -9.36 -38.96 13.23
N GLU A 270 -10.49 -38.30 13.50
CA GLU A 270 -10.71 -37.52 14.72
C GLU A 270 -10.44 -38.29 16.01
N GLU A 271 -10.84 -39.56 16.03
CA GLU A 271 -10.71 -40.45 17.20
C GLU A 271 -9.26 -40.88 17.48
N LEU A 272 -8.37 -40.69 16.50
CA LEU A 272 -6.94 -41.01 16.60
C LEU A 272 -6.08 -39.77 16.79
N ARG A 273 -6.64 -38.56 16.78
CA ARG A 273 -5.88 -37.32 16.92
C ARG A 273 -5.32 -37.22 18.35
N PRO A 274 -3.99 -37.19 18.54
CA PRO A 274 -3.42 -37.01 19.86
C PRO A 274 -3.69 -35.60 20.38
N GLN A 275 -3.80 -35.46 21.69
CA GLN A 275 -3.81 -34.14 22.33
C GLN A 275 -2.42 -33.50 22.25
N GLN A 276 -2.37 -32.19 22.50
CA GLN A 276 -1.10 -31.47 22.63
C GLN A 276 -0.31 -32.01 23.82
N GLU A 277 0.83 -32.65 23.55
CA GLU A 277 1.80 -33.06 24.56
C GLU A 277 2.84 -31.95 24.81
N THR A 278 3.68 -32.11 25.83
CA THR A 278 4.86 -31.24 25.98
C THR A 278 5.77 -31.43 24.77
N PRO A 279 6.18 -30.35 24.07
CA PRO A 279 7.14 -30.47 22.98
C PRO A 279 8.44 -31.16 23.43
N ASP A 280 9.13 -31.85 22.54
CA ASP A 280 10.42 -32.46 22.84
C ASP A 280 11.37 -32.31 21.63
N PRO A 281 12.43 -31.49 21.71
CA PRO A 281 12.77 -30.61 22.84
C PRO A 281 11.77 -29.46 23.02
N ASP A 282 11.77 -28.88 24.23
CA ASP A 282 10.93 -27.74 24.62
C ASP A 282 11.75 -26.50 24.99
N GLU A 283 12.64 -26.09 24.09
CA GLU A 283 13.65 -25.04 24.32
C GLU A 283 13.23 -23.67 23.75
N ASP A 284 11.94 -23.33 23.79
CA ASP A 284 11.42 -22.06 23.31
C ASP A 284 12.11 -20.86 23.99
N PRO A 285 13.01 -20.13 23.31
CA PRO A 285 13.85 -19.11 23.93
C PRO A 285 13.08 -17.84 24.27
N THR A 286 11.78 -17.78 23.92
CA THR A 286 10.91 -16.64 24.18
C THR A 286 9.92 -16.90 25.32
N ARG A 287 9.95 -18.09 25.92
CA ARG A 287 9.05 -18.50 27.00
C ARG A 287 9.11 -17.56 28.20
N GLU A 288 10.31 -17.35 28.75
CA GLU A 288 10.52 -16.49 29.91
C GLU A 288 10.02 -15.06 29.67
N TRP A 289 10.29 -14.51 28.49
CA TRP A 289 9.84 -13.18 28.10
C TRP A 289 8.30 -13.10 28.03
N ARG A 290 7.65 -14.11 27.44
CA ARG A 290 6.18 -14.19 27.36
C ARG A 290 5.55 -14.30 28.75
N GLU A 291 6.11 -15.12 29.63
CA GLU A 291 5.63 -15.28 30.99
C GLU A 291 5.82 -14.01 31.84
N TRP A 292 6.95 -13.32 31.67
CA TRP A 292 7.21 -12.04 32.32
C TRP A 292 6.17 -10.98 31.94
N HIS A 293 5.86 -10.84 30.64
CA HIS A 293 4.82 -9.91 30.18
C HIS A 293 3.42 -10.28 30.67
N LYS A 294 3.09 -11.57 30.69
CA LYS A 294 1.80 -12.05 31.18
C LYS A 294 1.59 -11.73 32.67
N LYS A 295 2.64 -11.88 33.49
CA LYS A 295 2.59 -11.53 34.92
C LYS A 295 2.39 -10.03 35.15
N ARG A 296 3.04 -9.15 34.36
CA ARG A 296 2.85 -7.69 34.48
C ARG A 296 1.47 -7.22 34.02
N GLY A 297 0.97 -7.73 32.90
CA GLY A 297 -0.37 -7.39 32.41
C GLY A 297 -1.51 -7.81 33.35
N SER A 298 -1.29 -8.76 34.25
CA SER A 298 -2.26 -9.12 35.30
C SER A 298 -2.25 -8.18 36.52
N LYS A 299 -1.15 -7.45 36.75
CA LYS A 299 -1.01 -6.50 37.88
C LYS A 299 -1.54 -5.10 37.58
N GLU A 300 -1.78 -4.76 36.30
CA GLU A 300 -2.41 -3.49 35.91
C GLU A 300 -3.95 -3.55 35.89
N ASN A 301 -4.54 -4.72 36.21
CA ASN A 301 -5.99 -4.95 36.25
C ASN A 301 -6.51 -5.37 37.65
N GLN A 302 -5.74 -5.11 38.71
CA GLN A 302 -6.19 -5.11 40.11
C GLN A 302 -5.95 -3.72 40.70
#